data_AF-A0A9R0Q9D2-F1
#
_entry.id   AF-A0A9R0Q9D2-F1
#
_cell.length_a   1.000
_cell.length_b   1.000
_cell.length_c   1.000
_cell.angle_alpha   90.00
_cell.angle_beta   90.00
_cell.angle_gamma   90.00
#
_symmetry.space_group_name_H-M   'P 1'
#
loop_
_entity.id
_entity.type
_entity.pdbx_description
1 polymer ?
#
loop_
_entity_poly.entity_id
_entity_poly.type
_entity_poly.pdbx_seq_one_letter_code
_entity_poly.pdbx_strand_id
1 'polypeptide(L)'
;MTPRTPRTPSNKEQQEQQQQGSRPLCDFSNFRANVCEMRGDVRVHPKATSVLFMEPEGSQRDEVWKIKPYPRKGDEFCLSHITELTVKSSKVAAECTVYHDVPVVIFSLTGYTGNLFHDFTDVIVPLFTTAAQFDGEVQFLVTDMALWWTVKYHTLLQKLSRYPLIDFGKDDQVRCFKHAIVGTHAYMEFTIDAAKSPNGVTMVDFNRFMRDAYSLPKAAAAALGESPRVKPRLLIIKRHRTRMFLNLEEIIGMAEELGFEVVIDEANVSSDINGFARLVNSVDVMMGVHGAGLTNCVFLPQNATLIQIVPFGGLDWISRTDFGNPSEMMGLRYKQYAITVDESSLTDHYPRDHKIFRDPISFHKRGFEFIRRTFMDKQNVRLDCKRFRPVLLEALDNLNQ
;
A
#
# COMPACT_ATOMS: atom_id res chain seq x y z
N MET A 1 0.13 17.10 51.72
CA MET A 1 -0.05 16.20 50.56
C MET A 1 -1.18 15.24 50.89
N THR A 2 -2.38 15.49 50.36
CA THR A 2 -3.53 14.60 50.52
C THR A 2 -3.40 13.41 49.57
N PRO A 3 -3.57 12.16 50.02
CA PRO A 3 -3.51 10.99 49.15
C PRO A 3 -4.68 11.04 48.16
N ARG A 4 -4.42 10.96 46.86
CA ARG A 4 -5.48 10.75 45.86
C ARG A 4 -5.97 9.32 46.00
N THR A 5 -7.25 9.16 46.34
CA THR A 5 -7.97 7.88 46.33
C THR A 5 -7.98 7.31 44.91
N PRO A 6 -7.80 5.99 44.73
CA PRO A 6 -7.94 5.34 43.43
C PRO A 6 -9.36 5.53 42.91
N ARG A 7 -9.50 5.99 41.66
CA ARG A 7 -10.79 6.15 41.00
C ARG A 7 -11.35 4.76 40.68
N THR A 8 -12.53 4.44 41.21
CA THR A 8 -13.23 3.20 40.89
C THR A 8 -13.67 3.25 39.41
N PRO A 9 -13.33 2.25 38.59
CA PRO A 9 -13.70 2.26 37.18
C PRO A 9 -15.21 2.21 37.02
N SER A 10 -15.73 2.99 36.07
CA SER A 10 -17.16 3.10 35.77
C SER A 10 -17.73 1.78 35.23
N ASN A 11 -19.04 1.57 35.32
CA ASN A 11 -19.71 0.38 34.80
C ASN A 11 -19.44 0.13 33.30
N LYS A 12 -19.13 1.16 32.51
CA LYS A 12 -18.72 1.02 31.10
C LYS A 12 -17.31 0.45 30.96
N GLU A 13 -16.36 0.95 31.75
CA GLU A 13 -14.97 0.45 31.77
C GLU A 13 -14.91 -1.02 32.26
N GLN A 14 -15.77 -1.38 33.22
CA GLN A 14 -15.89 -2.77 33.69
C GLN A 14 -16.51 -3.70 32.63
N GLN A 15 -17.51 -3.23 31.86
CA GLN A 15 -18.10 -4.00 30.75
C GLN A 15 -17.15 -4.15 29.56
N GLU A 16 -16.36 -3.13 29.23
CA GLU A 16 -15.31 -3.20 28.21
C GLU A 16 -14.17 -4.14 28.61
N GLN A 17 -13.75 -4.14 29.88
CA GLN A 17 -12.77 -5.08 30.42
C GLN A 17 -13.28 -6.53 30.42
N GLN A 18 -14.55 -6.77 30.76
CA GLN A 18 -15.16 -8.11 30.70
C GLN A 18 -15.31 -8.62 29.26
N GLN A 19 -15.69 -7.77 28.30
CA GLN A 19 -15.75 -8.16 26.88
C GLN A 19 -14.37 -8.40 26.26
N GLN A 20 -13.31 -7.77 26.77
CA GLN A 20 -11.92 -8.03 26.35
C GLN A 20 -11.37 -9.36 26.88
N GLY A 21 -11.77 -9.77 28.09
CA GLY A 21 -11.39 -11.07 28.67
C GLY A 21 -11.86 -12.29 27.87
N SER A 22 -12.84 -12.14 26.96
CA SER A 22 -13.35 -13.24 26.13
C SER A 22 -12.89 -13.23 24.67
N ARG A 23 -12.24 -12.15 24.18
CA ARG A 23 -11.78 -12.09 22.78
C ARG A 23 -10.39 -12.73 22.63
N PRO A 24 -10.16 -13.54 21.57
CA PRO A 24 -8.82 -14.08 21.31
C PRO A 24 -7.85 -12.93 21.06
N LEU A 25 -6.59 -13.11 21.46
CA LEU A 25 -5.54 -12.10 21.29
C LEU A 25 -5.26 -11.80 19.81
N CYS A 26 -5.50 -12.78 18.94
CA CYS A 26 -5.14 -12.75 17.53
C CYS A 26 -6.31 -13.15 16.64
N ASP A 27 -6.46 -12.43 15.52
CA ASP A 27 -7.39 -12.71 14.44
C ASP A 27 -6.64 -13.28 13.23
N PHE A 28 -7.00 -14.52 12.87
CA PHE A 28 -6.48 -15.26 11.72
C PHE A 28 -7.57 -15.49 10.65
N SER A 29 -8.73 -14.83 10.75
CA SER A 29 -9.84 -15.04 9.81
C SER A 29 -9.58 -14.41 8.44
N ASN A 30 -8.75 -13.37 8.39
CA ASN A 30 -8.42 -12.68 7.15
C ASN A 30 -7.42 -13.48 6.29
N PHE A 31 -7.62 -13.49 4.98
CA PHE A 31 -6.79 -14.23 4.03
C PHE A 31 -5.44 -13.56 3.74
N ARG A 32 -5.34 -12.23 3.93
CA ARG A 32 -4.17 -11.43 3.58
C ARG A 32 -3.20 -11.25 4.75
N ALA A 33 -3.71 -11.02 5.96
CA ALA A 33 -2.90 -10.73 7.13
C ALA A 33 -3.44 -11.42 8.39
N ASN A 34 -2.53 -11.73 9.31
CA ASN A 34 -2.87 -12.03 10.70
C ASN A 34 -2.60 -10.78 11.52
N VAL A 35 -3.44 -10.50 12.52
CA VAL A 35 -3.25 -9.34 13.40
C VAL A 35 -3.57 -9.77 14.82
N CYS A 36 -2.74 -9.36 15.78
CA CYS A 36 -3.05 -9.48 17.20
C CYS A 36 -3.27 -8.11 17.80
N GLU A 37 -4.35 -7.93 18.57
CA GLU A 37 -4.65 -6.67 19.25
C GLU A 37 -4.90 -6.94 20.72
N MET A 38 -4.13 -6.24 21.57
CA MET A 38 -4.16 -6.40 23.02
C MET A 38 -4.39 -5.04 23.67
N ARG A 39 -5.35 -4.95 24.59
CA ARG A 39 -5.66 -3.73 25.36
C ARG A 39 -5.62 -4.06 26.84
N GLY A 40 -4.73 -3.40 27.59
CA GLY A 40 -4.34 -3.74 28.95
C GLY A 40 -2.82 -3.66 29.13
N ASP A 41 -2.25 -4.29 30.16
CA ASP A 41 -0.79 -4.34 30.37
C ASP A 41 -0.14 -5.25 29.32
N VAL A 42 0.53 -4.66 28.33
CA VAL A 42 1.26 -5.36 27.28
C VAL A 42 2.76 -5.12 27.43
N ARG A 43 3.55 -6.19 27.44
CA ARG A 43 5.01 -6.12 27.51
C ARG A 43 5.63 -6.65 26.23
N VAL A 44 6.35 -5.79 25.52
CA VAL A 44 7.12 -6.13 24.34
C VAL A 44 8.56 -6.43 24.78
N HIS A 45 9.02 -7.65 24.50
CA HIS A 45 10.36 -8.11 24.87
C HIS A 45 11.13 -8.51 23.60
N PRO A 46 11.94 -7.60 23.02
CA PRO A 46 12.59 -7.84 21.74
C PRO A 46 13.64 -8.96 21.75
N LYS A 47 14.50 -9.04 22.78
CA LYS A 47 15.46 -10.16 22.92
C LYS A 47 14.82 -11.54 23.01
N ALA A 48 13.60 -11.64 23.55
CA ALA A 48 12.84 -12.88 23.62
C ALA A 48 11.89 -13.04 22.43
N THR A 49 11.88 -12.10 21.48
CA THR A 49 11.03 -12.07 20.30
C THR A 49 9.55 -12.28 20.65
N SER A 50 9.10 -11.64 21.73
CA SER A 50 7.77 -11.89 22.30
C SER A 50 7.00 -10.64 22.69
N VAL A 51 5.68 -10.75 22.62
CA VAL A 51 4.72 -9.75 23.10
C VAL A 51 3.79 -10.45 24.07
N LEU A 52 3.77 -9.96 25.31
CA LEU A 52 3.06 -10.59 26.42
C LEU A 52 1.87 -9.72 26.80
N PHE A 53 0.68 -10.32 26.83
CA PHE A 53 -0.48 -9.71 27.46
C PHE A 53 -0.58 -10.19 28.91
N MET A 54 -0.49 -9.27 29.86
CA MET A 54 -0.47 -9.59 31.28
C MET A 54 -1.89 -9.85 31.79
N GLU A 55 -2.12 -11.09 32.23
CA GLU A 55 -3.40 -11.54 32.73
C GLU A 55 -3.55 -11.24 34.23
N PRO A 56 -4.73 -10.79 34.69
CA PRO A 56 -4.99 -10.58 36.10
C PRO A 56 -4.98 -11.90 36.89
N GLU A 57 -4.77 -11.80 38.21
CA GLU A 57 -4.92 -12.94 39.12
C GLU A 57 -6.35 -13.50 39.02
N GLY A 58 -6.47 -14.79 38.70
CA GLY A 58 -7.75 -15.48 38.50
C GLY A 58 -8.13 -15.75 37.03
N SER A 59 -7.47 -15.10 36.06
CA SER A 59 -7.67 -15.44 34.64
C SER A 59 -7.20 -16.87 34.33
N GLN A 60 -7.93 -17.55 33.44
CA GLN A 60 -7.61 -18.89 32.94
C GLN A 60 -7.16 -18.84 31.47
N ARG A 61 -6.91 -17.66 30.90
CA ARG A 61 -6.41 -17.54 29.52
C ARG A 61 -4.99 -18.07 29.42
N ASP A 62 -4.76 -18.97 28.48
CA ASP A 62 -3.46 -19.56 28.15
C ASP A 62 -3.29 -19.61 26.62
N GLU A 63 -3.34 -18.44 25.99
CA GLU A 63 -3.17 -18.29 24.55
C GLU A 63 -1.69 -18.10 24.20
N VAL A 64 -1.22 -18.83 23.20
CA VAL A 64 0.11 -18.67 22.61
C VAL A 64 0.00 -18.74 21.09
N TRP A 65 0.49 -17.71 20.42
CA TRP A 65 0.42 -17.53 18.99
C TRP A 65 1.79 -17.20 18.41
N LYS A 66 2.07 -17.72 17.22
CA LYS A 66 3.23 -17.37 16.41
C LYS A 66 2.77 -16.57 15.22
N ILE A 67 3.34 -15.39 15.03
CA ILE A 67 2.91 -14.44 14.00
C ILE A 67 4.11 -13.79 13.33
N LYS A 68 4.06 -13.70 12.00
CA LYS A 68 4.95 -12.87 11.20
C LYS A 68 4.17 -11.60 10.85
N PRO A 69 4.53 -10.41 11.38
CA PRO A 69 3.71 -9.22 11.27
C PRO A 69 3.87 -8.52 9.90
N TYR A 70 3.53 -9.25 8.83
CA TYR A 70 3.61 -8.84 7.43
C TYR A 70 2.39 -9.37 6.63
N PRO A 71 1.70 -8.55 5.80
CA PRO A 71 0.41 -8.89 5.20
C PRO A 71 0.52 -9.71 3.89
N ARG A 72 1.27 -10.82 3.94
CA ARG A 72 1.42 -11.81 2.84
C ARG A 72 1.14 -13.23 3.34
N LYS A 73 0.05 -13.41 4.08
CA LYS A 73 -0.33 -14.72 4.64
C LYS A 73 -0.40 -15.78 3.52
N GLY A 74 0.27 -16.92 3.77
CA GLY A 74 0.35 -18.03 2.82
C GLY A 74 1.45 -17.91 1.77
N ASP A 75 2.13 -16.75 1.64
CA ASP A 75 3.31 -16.61 0.79
C ASP A 75 4.57 -17.00 1.57
N GLU A 76 4.93 -18.29 1.49
CA GLU A 76 6.09 -18.83 2.21
C GLU A 76 7.42 -18.18 1.78
N PHE A 77 7.54 -17.80 0.51
CA PHE A 77 8.76 -17.17 0.01
C PHE A 77 8.95 -15.79 0.65
N CYS A 78 7.91 -14.94 0.62
CA CYS A 78 7.94 -13.65 1.28
C CYS A 78 8.18 -13.80 2.78
N LEU A 79 7.40 -14.66 3.43
CA LEU A 79 7.42 -14.80 4.89
C LEU A 79 8.70 -15.46 5.40
N SER A 80 9.48 -16.16 4.56
CA SER A 80 10.77 -16.75 4.98
C SER A 80 11.80 -15.70 5.44
N HIS A 81 11.64 -14.44 5.02
CA HIS A 81 12.50 -13.31 5.38
C HIS A 81 12.00 -12.50 6.59
N ILE A 82 10.85 -12.87 7.17
CA ILE A 82 10.19 -12.11 8.23
C ILE A 82 10.42 -12.76 9.59
N THR A 83 10.84 -11.95 10.58
CA THR A 83 10.99 -12.40 11.97
C THR A 83 9.64 -12.84 12.55
N GLU A 84 9.58 -14.06 13.08
CA GLU A 84 8.39 -14.60 13.75
C GLU A 84 8.37 -14.16 15.22
N LEU A 85 7.28 -13.51 15.63
CA LEU A 85 7.02 -13.09 17.00
C LEU A 85 6.12 -14.11 17.73
N THR A 86 6.37 -14.28 19.01
CA THR A 86 5.47 -15.02 19.92
C THR A 86 4.56 -14.06 20.66
N VAL A 87 3.26 -14.11 20.42
CA VAL A 87 2.24 -13.36 21.16
C VAL A 87 1.58 -14.29 22.16
N LYS A 88 1.59 -13.98 23.46
CA LYS A 88 0.96 -14.86 24.46
C LYS A 88 0.36 -14.13 25.65
N SER A 89 -0.65 -14.74 26.26
CA SER A 89 -1.12 -14.35 27.59
C SER A 89 -0.16 -14.89 28.66
N SER A 90 0.13 -14.09 29.70
CA SER A 90 1.02 -14.52 30.77
C SER A 90 0.68 -13.86 32.10
N LYS A 91 0.97 -14.56 33.21
CA LYS A 91 0.96 -13.99 34.57
C LYS A 91 2.36 -13.59 35.05
N VAL A 92 3.40 -14.03 34.33
CA VAL A 92 4.80 -13.81 34.66
C VAL A 92 5.52 -13.17 33.47
N ALA A 93 6.22 -12.08 33.72
CA ALA A 93 7.02 -11.40 32.71
C ALA A 93 8.17 -10.63 33.35
N ALA A 94 9.19 -10.34 32.54
CA ALA A 94 10.25 -9.42 32.92
C ALA A 94 9.65 -8.05 33.28
N GLU A 95 10.31 -7.33 34.21
CA GLU A 95 9.92 -5.98 34.57
C GLU A 95 10.08 -5.02 33.39
N CYS A 96 9.17 -4.04 33.32
CA CYS A 96 9.23 -2.99 32.33
C CYS A 96 10.45 -2.11 32.58
N THR A 97 11.33 -1.97 31.59
CA THR A 97 12.43 -1.01 31.64
C THR A 97 12.00 0.37 31.14
N VAL A 98 11.01 0.42 30.25
CA VAL A 98 10.41 1.67 29.74
C VAL A 98 8.90 1.53 29.62
N TYR A 99 8.19 2.58 30.00
CA TYR A 99 6.74 2.68 29.89
C TYR A 99 6.36 3.70 28.82
N HIS A 100 5.33 3.37 28.04
CA HIS A 100 4.76 4.23 27.01
C HIS A 100 3.27 4.45 27.32
N ASP A 101 2.83 5.71 27.17
CA ASP A 101 1.42 6.08 27.36
C ASP A 101 0.61 6.09 26.05
N VAL A 102 1.25 5.82 24.92
CA VAL A 102 0.62 5.66 23.60
C VAL A 102 0.55 4.18 23.19
N PRO A 103 -0.37 3.80 22.29
CA PRO A 103 -0.38 2.47 21.68
C PRO A 103 0.89 2.19 20.87
N VAL A 104 1.17 0.91 20.64
CA VAL A 104 2.23 0.46 19.73
C VAL A 104 1.66 -0.32 18.55
N VAL A 105 2.18 -0.05 17.34
CA VAL A 105 1.97 -0.91 16.16
C VAL A 105 3.31 -1.56 15.80
N ILE A 106 3.31 -2.89 15.78
CA ILE A 106 4.48 -3.72 15.49
C ILE A 106 4.32 -4.33 14.10
N PHE A 107 5.23 -4.00 13.17
CA PHE A 107 5.18 -4.48 11.79
C PHE A 107 6.58 -4.77 11.25
N SER A 108 6.65 -5.59 10.20
CA SER A 108 7.92 -5.98 9.58
C SER A 108 8.21 -5.20 8.30
N LEU A 109 9.50 -5.03 7.99
CA LEU A 109 9.99 -4.65 6.67
C LEU A 109 10.72 -5.85 6.01
N THR A 110 11.38 -5.63 4.86
CA THR A 110 12.28 -6.58 4.15
C THR A 110 11.66 -7.80 3.47
N GLY A 111 10.33 -7.99 3.54
CA GLY A 111 9.60 -8.96 2.71
C GLY A 111 9.73 -8.65 1.21
N TYR A 112 8.71 -8.00 0.63
CA TYR A 112 8.78 -7.50 -0.76
C TYR A 112 9.09 -6.01 -0.87
N THR A 113 9.34 -5.34 0.26
CA THR A 113 9.75 -3.93 0.28
C THR A 113 10.98 -3.70 -0.59
N GLY A 114 11.01 -2.59 -1.33
CA GLY A 114 12.03 -2.25 -2.33
C GLY A 114 11.46 -2.16 -3.73
N ASN A 115 10.34 -2.85 -3.98
CA ASN A 115 9.47 -2.57 -5.11
C ASN A 115 8.41 -1.53 -4.69
N LEU A 116 8.24 -0.45 -5.46
CA LEU A 116 7.32 0.63 -5.11
C LEU A 116 5.88 0.15 -4.88
N PHE A 117 5.39 -0.82 -5.67
CA PHE A 117 4.04 -1.37 -5.45
C PHE A 117 3.96 -2.03 -4.07
N HIS A 118 4.91 -2.91 -3.75
CA HIS A 118 4.96 -3.63 -2.47
C HIS A 118 5.22 -2.72 -1.27
N ASP A 119 6.03 -1.67 -1.42
CA ASP A 119 6.20 -0.65 -0.39
C ASP A 119 4.83 -0.08 0.05
N PHE A 120 3.91 0.07 -0.89
CA PHE A 120 2.57 0.58 -0.61
C PHE A 120 1.57 -0.51 -0.21
N THR A 121 1.45 -1.57 -1.00
CA THR A 121 0.42 -2.61 -0.78
C THR A 121 0.69 -3.48 0.45
N ASP A 122 1.96 -3.64 0.84
CA ASP A 122 2.35 -4.49 1.97
C ASP A 122 2.67 -3.70 3.23
N VAL A 123 2.99 -2.41 3.12
CA VAL A 123 3.40 -1.61 4.29
C VAL A 123 2.60 -0.33 4.42
N ILE A 124 2.71 0.63 3.50
CA ILE A 124 2.16 1.98 3.72
C ILE A 124 0.63 1.99 3.84
N VAL A 125 -0.11 1.32 2.95
CA VAL A 125 -1.58 1.25 3.00
C VAL A 125 -2.05 0.49 4.25
N PRO A 126 -1.55 -0.72 4.57
CA PRO A 126 -1.90 -1.40 5.81
C PRO A 126 -1.53 -0.63 7.09
N LEU A 127 -0.37 0.05 7.09
CA LEU A 127 0.08 0.85 8.22
C LEU A 127 -0.84 2.07 8.44
N PHE A 128 -1.20 2.79 7.38
CA PHE A 128 -2.20 3.86 7.44
C PHE A 128 -3.54 3.34 7.96
N THR A 129 -4.03 2.23 7.40
CA THR A 129 -5.29 1.58 7.80
C THR A 129 -5.31 1.26 9.29
N THR A 130 -4.16 0.85 9.83
CA THR A 130 -4.02 0.49 11.24
C THR A 130 -3.86 1.70 12.16
N ALA A 131 -3.04 2.66 11.74
CA ALA A 131 -2.54 3.73 12.61
C ALA A 131 -3.35 5.03 12.53
N ALA A 132 -4.12 5.26 11.47
CA ALA A 132 -4.86 6.51 11.26
C ALA A 132 -5.82 6.84 12.42
N GLN A 133 -6.34 5.82 13.12
CA GLN A 133 -7.21 6.01 14.29
C GLN A 133 -6.54 6.73 15.47
N PHE A 134 -5.21 6.79 15.51
CA PHE A 134 -4.46 7.33 16.64
C PHE A 134 -3.99 8.78 16.45
N ASP A 135 -4.25 9.40 15.30
CA ASP A 135 -3.85 10.80 15.01
C ASP A 135 -2.38 11.13 15.38
N GLY A 136 -1.45 10.24 15.03
CA GLY A 136 -0.03 10.41 15.35
C GLY A 136 0.38 10.01 16.78
N GLU A 137 -0.56 9.74 17.67
CA GLU A 137 -0.31 9.23 19.04
C GLU A 137 -0.13 7.71 19.05
N VAL A 138 0.87 7.22 18.33
CA VAL A 138 1.18 5.79 18.24
C VAL A 138 2.68 5.60 18.06
N GLN A 139 3.26 4.67 18.81
CA GLN A 139 4.66 4.27 18.68
C GLN A 139 4.77 3.19 17.59
N PHE A 140 5.76 3.33 16.70
CA PHE A 140 6.12 2.27 15.75
C PHE A 140 7.35 1.52 16.21
N LEU A 141 7.24 0.20 16.19
CA LEU A 141 8.32 -0.72 16.54
C LEU A 141 8.44 -1.75 15.44
N VAL A 142 9.56 -1.72 14.72
CA VAL A 142 9.70 -2.32 13.40
C VAL A 142 10.62 -3.52 13.48
N THR A 143 10.13 -4.70 13.11
CA THR A 143 10.99 -5.87 12.93
C THR A 143 11.64 -5.84 11.55
N ASP A 144 12.81 -6.47 11.45
CA ASP A 144 13.51 -6.58 10.17
C ASP A 144 13.76 -5.20 9.52
N MET A 145 14.13 -4.20 10.33
CA MET A 145 14.17 -2.80 9.90
C MET A 145 15.19 -2.56 8.77
N ALA A 146 14.71 -2.01 7.65
CA ALA A 146 15.54 -1.55 6.54
C ALA A 146 15.73 -0.02 6.60
N LEU A 147 16.90 0.45 7.03
CA LEU A 147 17.17 1.89 7.19
C LEU A 147 16.93 2.69 5.90
N TRP A 148 17.38 2.19 4.75
CA TRP A 148 17.16 2.85 3.46
C TRP A 148 15.66 3.06 3.15
N TRP A 149 14.80 2.14 3.58
CA TRP A 149 13.35 2.23 3.40
C TRP A 149 12.75 3.28 4.35
N THR A 150 13.17 3.28 5.61
CA THR A 150 12.70 4.26 6.60
C THR A 150 13.12 5.68 6.24
N VAL A 151 14.31 5.86 5.65
CA VAL A 151 14.80 7.15 5.14
C VAL A 151 13.97 7.58 3.94
N LYS A 152 13.73 6.67 2.98
CA LYS A 152 12.90 6.92 1.80
C LYS A 152 11.49 7.41 2.19
N TYR A 153 10.82 6.74 3.14
CA TYR A 153 9.44 7.08 3.53
C TYR A 153 9.32 7.90 4.82
N HIS A 154 10.40 8.58 5.22
CA HIS A 154 10.47 9.34 6.47
C HIS A 154 9.30 10.31 6.64
N THR A 155 8.97 11.07 5.59
CA THR A 155 7.86 12.04 5.58
C THR A 155 6.52 11.39 5.93
N LEU A 156 6.23 10.19 5.40
CA LEU A 156 4.98 9.47 5.68
C LEU A 156 4.96 8.93 7.11
N LEU A 157 6.07 8.34 7.55
CA LEU A 157 6.18 7.74 8.88
C LEU A 157 6.02 8.81 9.96
N GLN A 158 6.62 10.00 9.79
CA GLN A 158 6.45 11.13 10.69
C GLN A 158 5.04 11.73 10.67
N LYS A 159 4.34 11.64 9.53
CA LYS A 159 2.93 12.07 9.47
C LYS A 159 2.02 11.10 10.22
N LEU A 160 2.34 9.80 10.23
CA LEU A 160 1.58 8.76 10.92
C LEU A 160 1.89 8.60 12.41
N SER A 161 3.09 9.00 12.85
CA SER A 161 3.54 8.89 14.23
C SER A 161 4.40 10.10 14.62
N ARG A 162 4.09 10.68 15.78
CA ARG A 162 4.87 11.77 16.39
C ARG A 162 6.13 11.25 17.12
N TYR A 163 6.34 9.94 17.16
CA TYR A 163 7.39 9.28 17.93
C TYR A 163 8.47 8.70 17.00
N PRO A 164 9.74 8.62 17.46
CA PRO A 164 10.81 8.02 16.66
C PRO A 164 10.57 6.52 16.46
N LEU A 165 10.95 5.99 15.30
CA LEU A 165 10.87 4.55 15.03
C LEU A 165 11.79 3.76 15.97
N ILE A 166 11.32 2.61 16.46
CA ILE A 166 12.14 1.69 17.26
C ILE A 166 12.54 0.50 16.39
N ASP A 167 13.84 0.23 16.29
CA ASP A 167 14.39 -0.97 15.64
C ASP A 167 14.30 -2.15 16.61
N PHE A 168 13.32 -3.03 16.41
CA PHE A 168 13.09 -4.17 17.30
C PHE A 168 14.30 -5.08 17.40
N GLY A 169 15.04 -5.29 16.30
CA GLY A 169 16.20 -6.17 16.28
C GLY A 169 17.40 -5.64 17.06
N LYS A 170 17.40 -4.35 17.39
CA LYS A 170 18.47 -3.68 18.16
C LYS A 170 18.03 -3.17 19.53
N ASP A 171 16.76 -3.37 19.88
CA ASP A 171 16.19 -2.92 21.13
C ASP A 171 16.44 -3.96 22.23
N ASP A 172 17.04 -3.53 23.33
CA ASP A 172 17.37 -4.39 24.47
C ASP A 172 16.44 -4.18 25.67
N GLN A 173 15.46 -3.29 25.52
CA GLN A 173 14.53 -2.87 26.56
C GLN A 173 13.24 -3.69 26.56
N VAL A 174 12.68 -3.94 27.74
CA VAL A 174 11.31 -4.44 27.89
C VAL A 174 10.38 -3.22 27.94
N ARG A 175 9.62 -3.02 26.87
CA ARG A 175 8.74 -1.85 26.71
C ARG A 175 7.31 -2.22 27.03
N CYS A 176 6.67 -1.41 27.88
CA CYS A 176 5.31 -1.66 28.33
C CYS A 176 4.34 -0.62 27.79
N PHE A 177 3.19 -1.10 27.33
CA PHE A 177 2.15 -0.34 26.65
C PHE A 177 0.79 -0.70 27.23
N LYS A 178 -0.19 0.20 27.07
CA LYS A 178 -1.60 -0.07 27.41
C LYS A 178 -2.40 -0.66 26.25
N HIS A 179 -1.85 -0.61 25.04
CA HIS A 179 -2.47 -1.10 23.82
C HIS A 179 -1.38 -1.46 22.81
N ALA A 180 -1.46 -2.65 22.23
CA ALA A 180 -0.52 -3.10 21.21
C ALA A 180 -1.26 -3.79 20.07
N ILE A 181 -0.81 -3.50 18.84
CA ILE A 181 -1.22 -4.18 17.62
C ILE A 181 0.02 -4.83 17.01
N VAL A 182 -0.02 -6.14 16.76
CA VAL A 182 1.05 -6.93 16.14
C VAL A 182 0.59 -7.36 14.76
N GLY A 183 1.26 -6.89 13.72
CA GLY A 183 0.80 -6.93 12.33
C GLY A 183 0.08 -5.64 11.94
N THR A 184 -0.49 -5.63 10.74
CA THR A 184 -1.24 -4.50 10.18
C THR A 184 -2.55 -4.99 9.56
N HIS A 185 -3.60 -4.18 9.65
CA HIS A 185 -4.87 -4.44 8.98
C HIS A 185 -4.70 -4.30 7.47
N ALA A 186 -4.72 -5.44 6.77
CA ALA A 186 -4.74 -5.50 5.33
C ALA A 186 -5.82 -6.50 4.88
N TYR A 187 -6.63 -6.12 3.90
CA TYR A 187 -7.77 -6.94 3.47
C TYR A 187 -7.64 -7.39 2.03
N MET A 188 -7.22 -6.50 1.13
CA MET A 188 -7.09 -6.75 -0.31
C MET A 188 -5.80 -6.07 -0.82
N GLU A 189 -5.38 -6.39 -2.04
CA GLU A 189 -4.22 -5.72 -2.66
C GLU A 189 -4.50 -4.22 -2.81
N PHE A 190 -3.55 -3.41 -2.36
CA PHE A 190 -3.47 -1.96 -2.54
C PHE A 190 -4.75 -1.17 -2.24
N THR A 191 -5.60 -1.67 -1.35
CA THR A 191 -6.93 -1.12 -1.07
C THR A 191 -7.24 -1.14 0.43
N ILE A 192 -8.26 -0.37 0.82
CA ILE A 192 -8.81 -0.34 2.17
C ILE A 192 -10.28 -0.74 2.12
N ASP A 193 -10.64 -1.77 2.89
CA ASP A 193 -12.03 -2.18 3.09
C ASP A 193 -12.64 -1.36 4.24
N ALA A 194 -13.36 -0.29 3.91
CA ALA A 194 -13.92 0.64 4.89
C ALA A 194 -14.81 -0.04 5.92
N ALA A 195 -15.54 -1.10 5.54
CA ALA A 195 -16.44 -1.82 6.44
C ALA A 195 -15.68 -2.61 7.54
N LYS A 196 -14.40 -2.91 7.31
CA LYS A 196 -13.56 -3.67 8.26
C LYS A 196 -12.47 -2.82 8.91
N SER A 197 -12.09 -1.72 8.28
CA SER A 197 -11.02 -0.84 8.76
C SER A 197 -11.40 -0.17 10.10
N PRO A 198 -10.42 0.06 10.99
CA PRO A 198 -10.63 0.88 12.17
C PRO A 198 -11.17 2.27 11.81
N ASN A 199 -12.22 2.71 12.53
CA ASN A 199 -12.91 3.99 12.30
C ASN A 199 -13.46 4.22 10.87
N GLY A 200 -13.55 3.18 10.04
CA GLY A 200 -14.13 3.29 8.69
C GLY A 200 -13.30 4.11 7.69
N VAL A 201 -11.98 4.17 7.86
CA VAL A 201 -11.09 4.88 6.94
C VAL A 201 -11.17 4.31 5.51
N THR A 202 -11.00 5.18 4.53
CA THR A 202 -11.18 4.83 3.11
C THR A 202 -9.91 5.06 2.29
N MET A 203 -9.90 4.57 1.04
CA MET A 203 -8.86 4.94 0.07
C MET A 203 -8.89 6.43 -0.29
N VAL A 204 -10.03 7.11 -0.20
CA VAL A 204 -10.11 8.59 -0.35
C VAL A 204 -9.35 9.27 0.79
N ASP A 205 -9.50 8.79 2.02
CA ASP A 205 -8.76 9.30 3.17
C ASP A 205 -7.27 9.03 3.03
N PHE A 206 -6.88 7.86 2.50
CA PHE A 206 -5.48 7.56 2.19
C PHE A 206 -4.91 8.51 1.13
N ASN A 207 -5.61 8.75 0.01
CA ASN A 207 -5.18 9.72 -1.00
C ASN A 207 -5.06 11.15 -0.43
N ARG A 208 -5.98 11.56 0.45
CA ARG A 208 -5.88 12.84 1.18
C ARG A 208 -4.64 12.87 2.07
N PHE A 209 -4.43 11.84 2.87
CA PHE A 209 -3.26 11.71 3.74
C PHE A 209 -1.95 11.79 2.95
N MET A 210 -1.84 11.11 1.80
CA MET A 210 -0.65 11.16 0.96
C MET A 210 -0.38 12.59 0.46
N ARG A 211 -1.41 13.32 0.04
CA ARG A 211 -1.25 14.72 -0.38
C ARG A 211 -0.89 15.65 0.77
N ASP A 212 -1.51 15.47 1.93
CA ASP A 212 -1.21 16.27 3.12
C ASP A 212 0.20 16.03 3.64
N ALA A 213 0.66 14.77 3.66
CA ALA A 213 2.01 14.42 4.10
C ALA A 213 3.09 15.10 3.26
N TYR A 214 2.86 15.25 1.95
CA TYR A 214 3.80 15.87 1.02
C TYR A 214 3.49 17.33 0.69
N SER A 215 2.52 17.94 1.39
CA SER A 215 2.09 19.34 1.17
C SER A 215 1.75 19.63 -0.30
N LEU A 216 0.95 18.75 -0.89
CA LEU A 216 0.59 18.80 -2.30
C LEU A 216 -0.64 19.71 -2.53
N PRO A 217 -0.54 20.76 -3.36
CA PRO A 217 -1.54 21.84 -3.38
C PRO A 217 -2.79 21.52 -4.20
N LYS A 218 -2.73 20.61 -5.18
CA LYS A 218 -3.85 20.35 -6.10
C LYS A 218 -4.83 19.35 -5.47
N ALA A 219 -5.99 19.87 -5.08
CA ALA A 219 -7.05 19.08 -4.44
C ALA A 219 -7.90 18.28 -5.45
N ALA A 220 -8.10 18.78 -6.66
CA ALA A 220 -8.87 18.12 -7.71
C ALA A 220 -8.25 18.40 -9.09
N ALA A 221 -8.50 17.51 -10.05
CA ALA A 221 -8.15 17.71 -11.45
C ALA A 221 -8.83 18.97 -12.01
N ALA A 222 -8.25 19.54 -13.05
CA ALA A 222 -8.79 20.75 -13.68
C ALA A 222 -10.21 20.50 -14.20
N ALA A 223 -11.14 21.40 -13.88
CA ALA A 223 -12.42 21.52 -14.56
C ALA A 223 -12.24 22.50 -15.72
N LEU A 224 -12.09 21.97 -16.94
CA LEU A 224 -11.72 22.76 -18.10
C LEU A 224 -12.83 23.74 -18.53
N GLY A 225 -14.10 23.43 -18.25
CA GLY A 225 -15.26 24.24 -18.65
C GLY A 225 -15.37 24.43 -20.17
N GLU A 226 -16.28 25.30 -20.62
CA GLU A 226 -16.49 25.55 -22.07
C GLU A 226 -15.32 26.29 -22.75
N SER A 227 -14.34 26.83 -22.00
CA SER A 227 -13.17 27.54 -22.53
C SER A 227 -11.97 27.39 -21.60
N PRO A 228 -11.17 26.32 -21.74
CA PRO A 228 -10.04 26.08 -20.86
C PRO A 228 -8.97 27.15 -21.03
N ARG A 229 -8.70 27.90 -19.97
CA ARG A 229 -7.57 28.86 -19.89
C ARG A 229 -6.21 28.16 -19.75
N VAL A 230 -6.21 26.86 -19.44
CA VAL A 230 -5.01 26.05 -19.17
C VAL A 230 -5.18 24.69 -19.84
N LYS A 231 -4.13 24.20 -20.52
CA LYS A 231 -4.14 22.87 -21.12
C LYS A 231 -4.09 21.79 -20.03
N PRO A 232 -4.88 20.71 -20.14
CA PRO A 232 -4.78 19.59 -19.22
C PRO A 232 -3.41 18.91 -19.34
N ARG A 233 -2.84 18.49 -18.22
CA ARG A 233 -1.50 17.90 -18.18
C ARG A 233 -1.59 16.37 -18.18
N LEU A 234 -0.86 15.73 -19.10
CA LEU A 234 -0.73 14.27 -19.20
C LEU A 234 0.68 13.85 -18.79
N LEU A 235 0.81 13.11 -17.69
CA LEU A 235 2.06 12.44 -17.33
C LEU A 235 2.13 11.06 -18.00
N ILE A 236 3.18 10.79 -18.76
CA ILE A 236 3.51 9.47 -19.28
C ILE A 236 4.66 8.87 -18.46
N ILE A 237 4.37 7.77 -17.77
CA ILE A 237 5.38 6.99 -17.05
C ILE A 237 6.15 6.13 -18.06
N LYS A 238 7.35 6.59 -18.38
CA LYS A 238 8.30 5.92 -19.27
C LYS A 238 9.04 4.80 -18.54
N ARG A 239 9.40 3.75 -19.29
CA ARG A 239 10.20 2.63 -18.80
C ARG A 239 11.39 2.42 -19.75
N HIS A 240 12.53 1.97 -19.22
CA HIS A 240 13.78 1.77 -19.98
C HIS A 240 14.27 0.33 -20.09
N ARG A 241 13.70 -0.60 -19.32
CA ARG A 241 14.18 -1.99 -19.27
C ARG A 241 13.16 -2.96 -19.83
N THR A 242 11.95 -2.96 -19.27
CA THR A 242 10.87 -3.88 -19.63
C THR A 242 9.57 -3.10 -19.78
N ARG A 243 8.63 -3.57 -20.61
CA ARG A 243 7.35 -2.90 -20.86
C ARG A 243 7.51 -1.46 -21.37
N MET A 244 8.52 -1.23 -22.21
CA MET A 244 8.78 0.09 -22.79
C MET A 244 7.75 0.44 -23.86
N PHE A 245 7.48 1.73 -24.06
CA PHE A 245 6.81 2.21 -25.26
C PHE A 245 7.83 2.28 -26.42
N LEU A 246 7.58 1.54 -27.49
CA LEU A 246 8.44 1.47 -28.68
C LEU A 246 8.20 2.63 -29.66
N ASN A 247 7.07 3.31 -29.54
CA ASN A 247 6.68 4.46 -30.37
C ASN A 247 6.26 5.67 -29.50
N LEU A 248 7.06 5.97 -28.48
CA LEU A 248 6.76 7.04 -27.52
C LEU A 248 6.55 8.41 -28.19
N GLU A 249 7.36 8.76 -29.18
CA GLU A 249 7.22 10.04 -29.92
C GLU A 249 5.88 10.16 -30.65
N GLU A 250 5.36 9.06 -31.22
CA GLU A 250 4.04 9.05 -31.85
C GLU A 250 2.92 9.26 -30.82
N ILE A 251 3.06 8.65 -29.64
CA ILE A 251 2.11 8.79 -28.54
C ILE A 251 2.09 10.24 -28.04
N ILE A 252 3.27 10.87 -27.89
CA ILE A 252 3.40 12.27 -27.49
C ILE A 252 2.73 13.18 -28.52
N GLY A 253 3.09 13.04 -29.81
CA GLY A 253 2.52 13.87 -30.87
C GLY A 253 1.00 13.77 -30.95
N MET A 254 0.44 12.56 -30.78
CA MET A 254 -1.01 12.39 -30.71
C MET A 254 -1.62 13.09 -29.49
N ALA A 255 -1.03 12.97 -28.30
CA ALA A 255 -1.56 13.60 -27.10
C ALA A 255 -1.51 15.14 -27.17
N GLU A 256 -0.45 15.70 -27.75
CA GLU A 256 -0.32 17.14 -27.99
C GLU A 256 -1.32 17.65 -29.04
N GLU A 257 -1.55 16.89 -30.12
CA GLU A 257 -2.59 17.18 -31.12
C GLU A 257 -3.99 17.23 -30.49
N LEU A 258 -4.26 16.35 -29.52
CA LEU A 258 -5.50 16.33 -28.75
C LEU A 258 -5.61 17.47 -27.72
N GLY A 259 -4.53 18.23 -27.47
CA GLY A 259 -4.53 19.41 -26.62
C GLY A 259 -3.93 19.23 -25.22
N PHE A 260 -3.30 18.09 -24.92
CA PHE A 260 -2.58 17.91 -23.66
C PHE A 260 -1.25 18.69 -23.63
N GLU A 261 -0.87 19.14 -22.44
CA GLU A 261 0.54 19.41 -22.11
C GLU A 261 1.16 18.09 -21.63
N VAL A 262 2.06 17.51 -22.42
CA VAL A 262 2.66 16.20 -22.12
C VAL A 262 3.90 16.36 -21.25
N VAL A 263 3.96 15.57 -20.17
CA VAL A 263 5.13 15.44 -19.31
C VAL A 263 5.58 13.99 -19.30
N ILE A 264 6.88 13.74 -19.34
CA ILE A 264 7.45 12.40 -19.37
C ILE A 264 8.36 12.24 -18.16
N ASP A 265 8.18 11.15 -17.42
CA ASP A 265 9.05 10.82 -16.30
C ASP A 265 9.16 9.28 -16.15
N GLU A 266 10.23 8.82 -15.52
CA GLU A 266 10.51 7.40 -15.32
C GLU A 266 9.96 6.83 -14.01
N ALA A 267 9.40 7.70 -13.15
CA ALA A 267 9.07 7.34 -11.78
C ALA A 267 10.27 6.71 -11.04
N ASN A 268 11.48 7.25 -11.23
CA ASN A 268 12.65 6.83 -10.47
C ASN A 268 12.63 7.49 -9.08
N VAL A 269 11.73 6.98 -8.23
CA VAL A 269 11.40 7.50 -6.90
C VAL A 269 12.53 7.27 -5.87
N SER A 270 13.69 6.72 -6.27
CA SER A 270 14.75 6.35 -5.33
C SER A 270 15.49 7.55 -4.71
N SER A 271 15.42 8.75 -5.32
CA SER A 271 16.15 9.93 -4.83
C SER A 271 15.27 11.13 -4.41
N ASP A 272 14.07 11.30 -4.96
CA ASP A 272 13.22 12.46 -4.62
C ASP A 272 11.71 12.16 -4.71
N ILE A 273 11.15 11.55 -3.65
CA ILE A 273 9.70 11.36 -3.54
C ILE A 273 8.97 12.70 -3.53
N ASN A 274 9.52 13.73 -2.88
CA ASN A 274 8.84 15.02 -2.72
C ASN A 274 8.62 15.70 -4.08
N GLY A 275 9.68 15.79 -4.90
CA GLY A 275 9.61 16.36 -6.25
C GLY A 275 8.68 15.54 -7.14
N PHE A 276 8.79 14.21 -7.12
CA PHE A 276 7.93 13.37 -7.94
C PHE A 276 6.46 13.43 -7.52
N ALA A 277 6.18 13.47 -6.21
CA ALA A 277 4.83 13.65 -5.68
C ALA A 277 4.22 14.99 -6.13
N ARG A 278 5.00 16.08 -6.13
CA ARG A 278 4.55 17.38 -6.68
C ARG A 278 4.28 17.31 -8.17
N LEU A 279 5.13 16.64 -8.94
CA LEU A 279 4.91 16.44 -10.37
C LEU A 279 3.60 15.69 -10.63
N VAL A 280 3.40 14.54 -9.98
CA VAL A 280 2.19 13.73 -10.16
C VAL A 280 0.96 14.49 -9.67
N ASN A 281 1.05 15.22 -8.56
CA ASN A 281 -0.06 16.04 -8.10
C ASN A 281 -0.39 17.19 -9.07
N SER A 282 0.54 17.63 -9.92
CA SER A 282 0.29 18.70 -10.89
C SER A 282 -0.56 18.26 -12.09
N VAL A 283 -0.61 16.97 -12.41
CA VAL A 283 -1.23 16.48 -13.65
C VAL A 283 -2.73 16.20 -13.50
N ASP A 284 -3.42 16.06 -14.64
CA ASP A 284 -4.85 15.74 -14.72
C ASP A 284 -5.07 14.29 -15.18
N VAL A 285 -4.12 13.79 -15.97
CA VAL A 285 -4.08 12.41 -16.45
C VAL A 285 -2.69 11.86 -16.23
N MET A 286 -2.61 10.62 -15.74
CA MET A 286 -1.37 9.86 -15.66
C MET A 286 -1.56 8.56 -16.42
N MET A 287 -0.60 8.20 -17.27
CA MET A 287 -0.64 6.96 -18.02
C MET A 287 0.68 6.20 -17.98
N GLY A 288 0.60 4.89 -18.17
CA GLY A 288 1.78 4.06 -18.33
C GLY A 288 1.44 2.58 -18.49
N VAL A 289 2.43 1.80 -18.89
CA VAL A 289 2.28 0.34 -18.91
C VAL A 289 2.23 -0.20 -17.49
N HIS A 290 1.29 -1.12 -17.24
CA HIS A 290 1.08 -1.78 -15.95
C HIS A 290 2.42 -2.13 -15.29
N GLY A 291 2.61 -1.71 -14.05
CA GLY A 291 3.82 -1.94 -13.26
C GLY A 291 3.96 -0.95 -12.10
N ALA A 292 4.98 -1.18 -11.27
CA ALA A 292 5.14 -0.49 -9.98
C ALA A 292 5.16 1.05 -10.05
N GLY A 293 5.58 1.64 -11.18
CA GLY A 293 5.56 3.10 -11.37
C GLY A 293 4.16 3.72 -11.32
N LEU A 294 3.11 2.95 -11.64
CA LEU A 294 1.72 3.42 -11.56
C LEU A 294 1.23 3.61 -10.12
N THR A 295 1.92 3.05 -9.12
CA THR A 295 1.60 3.24 -7.68
C THR A 295 1.63 4.71 -7.28
N ASN A 296 2.37 5.54 -8.01
CA ASN A 296 2.38 6.98 -7.78
C ASN A 296 1.03 7.67 -8.03
N CYS A 297 0.02 6.96 -8.56
CA CYS A 297 -1.36 7.45 -8.64
C CYS A 297 -1.91 7.91 -7.28
N VAL A 298 -1.34 7.46 -6.16
CA VAL A 298 -1.67 7.94 -4.81
C VAL A 298 -1.47 9.45 -4.61
N PHE A 299 -0.64 10.10 -5.43
CA PHE A 299 -0.40 11.55 -5.39
C PHE A 299 -1.32 12.35 -6.31
N LEU A 300 -2.07 11.68 -7.19
CA LEU A 300 -2.98 12.34 -8.11
C LEU A 300 -4.05 13.11 -7.32
N PRO A 301 -4.48 14.28 -7.85
CA PRO A 301 -5.60 14.99 -7.28
C PRO A 301 -6.91 14.21 -7.54
N GLN A 302 -7.96 14.52 -6.77
CA GLN A 302 -9.28 13.90 -6.94
C GLN A 302 -9.79 14.09 -8.38
N ASN A 303 -10.57 13.14 -8.89
CA ASN A 303 -11.11 13.12 -10.26
C ASN A 303 -10.07 13.06 -11.40
N ALA A 304 -8.77 13.01 -11.12
CA ALA A 304 -7.76 12.75 -12.14
C ALA A 304 -7.94 11.35 -12.75
N THR A 305 -7.47 11.18 -13.98
CA THR A 305 -7.59 9.90 -14.70
C THR A 305 -6.28 9.12 -14.66
N LEU A 306 -6.32 7.88 -14.18
CA LEU A 306 -5.25 6.90 -14.39
C LEU A 306 -5.57 6.03 -15.61
N ILE A 307 -4.70 6.07 -16.62
CA ILE A 307 -4.78 5.20 -17.80
C ILE A 307 -3.71 4.11 -17.68
N GLN A 308 -4.14 2.87 -17.55
CA GLN A 308 -3.26 1.71 -17.46
C GLN A 308 -3.23 0.96 -18.79
N ILE A 309 -2.05 0.91 -19.40
CA ILE A 309 -1.80 0.06 -20.57
C ILE A 309 -1.49 -1.35 -20.08
N VAL A 310 -2.35 -2.32 -20.38
CA VAL A 310 -2.22 -3.71 -19.93
C VAL A 310 -1.45 -4.51 -20.98
N PRO A 311 -0.28 -5.08 -20.63
CA PRO A 311 0.47 -5.92 -21.53
C PRO A 311 -0.34 -7.15 -21.97
N PHE A 312 -0.11 -7.62 -23.19
CA PHE A 312 -0.74 -8.85 -23.69
C PHE A 312 -0.35 -10.04 -22.82
N GLY A 313 -1.30 -10.96 -22.60
CA GLY A 313 -1.08 -12.16 -21.78
C GLY A 313 -2.22 -12.53 -20.83
N GLY A 314 -3.39 -11.91 -20.96
CA GLY A 314 -4.53 -12.15 -20.05
C GLY A 314 -4.28 -11.56 -18.65
N LEU A 315 -3.75 -10.34 -18.59
CA LEU A 315 -3.37 -9.66 -17.35
C LEU A 315 -4.45 -8.70 -16.82
N ASP A 316 -5.62 -8.68 -17.45
CA ASP A 316 -6.72 -7.75 -17.18
C ASP A 316 -7.15 -7.76 -15.71
N TRP A 317 -7.40 -8.95 -15.16
CA TRP A 317 -7.87 -9.08 -13.77
C TRP A 317 -6.83 -8.65 -12.74
N ILE A 318 -5.56 -9.01 -12.96
CA ILE A 318 -4.44 -8.60 -12.09
C ILE A 318 -4.25 -7.09 -12.18
N SER A 319 -4.28 -6.54 -13.39
CA SER A 319 -4.11 -5.10 -13.63
C SER A 319 -5.19 -4.27 -12.95
N ARG A 320 -6.45 -4.71 -13.05
CA ARG A 320 -7.59 -4.06 -12.38
C ARG A 320 -7.51 -4.21 -10.87
N THR A 321 -7.11 -5.37 -10.35
CA THR A 321 -6.94 -5.58 -8.90
C THR A 321 -5.85 -4.68 -8.34
N ASP A 322 -4.73 -4.58 -9.05
CA ASP A 322 -3.56 -3.80 -8.61
C ASP A 322 -3.75 -2.30 -8.74
N PHE A 323 -4.46 -1.80 -9.76
CA PHE A 323 -4.54 -0.35 -10.02
C PHE A 323 -5.92 0.17 -10.38
N GLY A 324 -6.81 -0.66 -10.94
CA GLY A 324 -8.16 -0.23 -11.31
C GLY A 324 -9.05 0.04 -10.11
N ASN A 325 -9.35 -1.02 -9.34
CA ASN A 325 -10.15 -0.93 -8.12
C ASN A 325 -9.61 0.14 -7.13
N PRO A 326 -8.30 0.16 -6.78
CA PRO A 326 -7.80 1.17 -5.86
C PRO A 326 -7.88 2.60 -6.38
N SER A 327 -7.73 2.83 -7.69
CA SER A 327 -7.89 4.17 -8.26
C SER A 327 -9.32 4.67 -8.11
N GLU A 328 -10.30 3.84 -8.49
CA GLU A 328 -11.72 4.16 -8.33
C GLU A 328 -12.07 4.42 -6.84
N MET A 329 -11.54 3.58 -5.93
CA MET A 329 -11.74 3.74 -4.48
C MET A 329 -11.06 5.00 -3.90
N MET A 330 -10.01 5.52 -4.55
CA MET A 330 -9.37 6.80 -4.18
C MET A 330 -10.15 8.03 -4.68
N GLY A 331 -11.22 7.85 -5.46
CA GLY A 331 -11.91 8.95 -6.13
C GLY A 331 -11.20 9.41 -7.42
N LEU A 332 -10.38 8.54 -8.02
CA LEU A 332 -9.80 8.76 -9.33
C LEU A 332 -10.68 8.12 -10.40
N ARG A 333 -10.60 8.62 -11.62
CA ARG A 333 -11.14 7.93 -12.80
C ARG A 333 -10.10 6.92 -13.29
N TYR A 334 -10.56 5.79 -13.81
CA TYR A 334 -9.67 4.72 -14.28
C TYR A 334 -10.03 4.27 -15.68
N LYS A 335 -9.01 4.07 -16.52
CA LYS A 335 -9.14 3.45 -17.84
C LYS A 335 -8.10 2.37 -18.06
N GLN A 336 -8.60 1.19 -18.43
CA GLN A 336 -7.79 0.05 -18.84
C GLN A 336 -7.73 0.00 -20.37
N TYR A 337 -6.53 -0.07 -20.93
CA TYR A 337 -6.32 -0.34 -22.36
C TYR A 337 -5.48 -1.61 -22.50
N ALA A 338 -6.13 -2.72 -22.84
CA ALA A 338 -5.45 -3.97 -23.13
C ALA A 338 -4.92 -3.97 -24.57
N ILE A 339 -3.61 -4.18 -24.71
CA ILE A 339 -2.97 -4.19 -26.01
C ILE A 339 -3.31 -5.47 -26.78
N THR A 340 -3.35 -5.38 -28.10
CA THR A 340 -3.49 -6.56 -28.97
C THR A 340 -2.14 -7.24 -29.22
N VAL A 341 -2.19 -8.38 -29.92
CA VAL A 341 -0.99 -9.06 -30.42
C VAL A 341 -0.15 -8.13 -31.30
N ASP A 342 -0.76 -7.28 -32.12
CA ASP A 342 -0.05 -6.36 -33.02
C ASP A 342 0.68 -5.23 -32.30
N GLU A 343 0.25 -4.91 -31.08
CA GLU A 343 0.87 -3.90 -30.22
C GLU A 343 1.93 -4.48 -29.29
N SER A 344 2.13 -5.80 -29.31
CA SER A 344 3.06 -6.54 -28.45
C SER A 344 4.36 -6.89 -29.19
N SER A 345 5.50 -6.59 -28.57
CA SER A 345 6.80 -7.07 -29.09
C SER A 345 7.03 -8.58 -28.92
N LEU A 346 6.10 -9.33 -28.32
CA LEU A 346 6.23 -10.80 -28.29
C LEU A 346 6.21 -11.38 -29.71
N THR A 347 5.66 -10.67 -30.69
CA THR A 347 5.68 -11.08 -32.10
C THR A 347 7.09 -11.17 -32.67
N ASP A 348 8.07 -10.51 -32.04
CA ASP A 348 9.49 -10.59 -32.42
C ASP A 348 10.16 -11.86 -31.88
N HIS A 349 9.53 -12.52 -30.91
CA HIS A 349 10.06 -13.67 -30.19
C HIS A 349 9.31 -14.97 -30.46
N TYR A 350 8.06 -14.87 -30.95
CA TYR A 350 7.20 -16.02 -31.19
C TYR A 350 6.52 -15.92 -32.57
N PRO A 351 6.41 -17.03 -33.31
CA PRO A 351 5.58 -17.10 -34.51
C PRO A 351 4.12 -16.69 -34.22
N ARG A 352 3.46 -16.07 -35.18
CA ARG A 352 2.07 -15.56 -35.02
C ARG A 352 1.05 -16.65 -34.68
N ASP A 353 1.29 -17.89 -35.09
CA ASP A 353 0.45 -19.05 -34.81
C ASP A 353 0.79 -19.75 -33.47
N HIS A 354 1.83 -19.29 -32.77
CA HIS A 354 2.27 -19.86 -31.51
C HIS A 354 1.17 -19.78 -30.45
N LYS A 355 1.04 -20.82 -29.62
CA LYS A 355 -0.03 -20.95 -28.62
C LYS A 355 -0.11 -19.75 -27.65
N ILE A 356 1.01 -19.07 -27.42
CA ILE A 356 1.08 -17.87 -26.57
C ILE A 356 0.09 -16.78 -26.99
N PHE A 357 -0.22 -16.65 -28.29
CA PHE A 357 -1.17 -15.65 -28.80
C PHE A 357 -2.60 -16.16 -28.88
N ARG A 358 -2.79 -17.47 -29.08
CA ARG A 358 -4.12 -18.09 -29.22
C ARG A 358 -4.78 -18.40 -27.87
N ASP A 359 -3.97 -18.76 -26.88
CA ASP A 359 -4.42 -19.21 -25.56
C ASP A 359 -3.38 -18.83 -24.48
N PRO A 360 -3.17 -17.52 -24.22
CA PRO A 360 -2.23 -17.04 -23.21
C PRO A 360 -2.61 -17.51 -21.79
N ILE A 361 -3.91 -17.65 -21.51
CA ILE A 361 -4.43 -18.04 -20.19
C ILE A 361 -3.97 -19.45 -19.82
N SER A 362 -3.85 -20.38 -20.77
CA SER A 362 -3.34 -21.73 -20.49
C SER A 362 -1.92 -21.77 -19.93
N PHE A 363 -1.15 -20.68 -20.03
CA PHE A 363 0.18 -20.56 -19.42
C PHE A 363 0.14 -20.10 -17.97
N HIS A 364 -0.98 -19.54 -17.48
CA HIS A 364 -1.10 -19.05 -16.10
C HIS A 364 -0.98 -20.19 -15.07
N LYS A 365 -1.38 -21.42 -15.45
CA LYS A 365 -1.19 -22.63 -14.62
C LYS A 365 0.28 -22.96 -14.32
N ARG A 366 1.23 -22.31 -15.00
CA ARG A 366 2.68 -22.44 -14.75
C ARG A 366 3.19 -21.53 -13.63
N GLY A 367 2.30 -20.80 -12.97
CA GLY A 367 2.60 -19.93 -11.85
C GLY A 367 3.01 -18.51 -12.27
N PHE A 368 2.98 -17.60 -11.28
CA PHE A 368 3.19 -16.18 -11.48
C PHE A 368 4.57 -15.83 -12.06
N GLU A 369 5.63 -16.54 -11.67
CA GLU A 369 6.97 -16.28 -12.18
C GLU A 369 7.06 -16.51 -13.71
N PHE A 370 6.34 -17.50 -14.24
CA PHE A 370 6.26 -17.69 -15.68
C PHE A 370 5.52 -16.53 -16.37
N ILE A 371 4.41 -16.08 -15.78
CA ILE A 371 3.62 -14.96 -16.28
C ILE A 371 4.48 -13.70 -16.30
N ARG A 372 5.13 -13.37 -15.18
CA ARG A 372 6.04 -12.22 -15.02
C ARG A 372 7.14 -12.24 -16.08
N ARG A 373 7.88 -13.33 -16.17
CA ARG A 373 9.00 -13.46 -17.12
C ARG A 373 8.55 -13.33 -18.57
N THR A 374 7.39 -13.86 -18.92
CA THR A 374 6.95 -13.96 -20.32
C THR A 374 6.17 -12.73 -20.75
N PHE A 375 5.09 -12.39 -20.05
CA PHE A 375 4.14 -11.37 -20.44
C PHE A 375 4.46 -9.97 -19.89
N MET A 376 5.41 -9.86 -18.94
CA MET A 376 5.79 -8.59 -18.32
C MET A 376 7.26 -8.21 -18.56
N ASP A 377 8.20 -9.15 -18.50
CA ASP A 377 9.62 -8.81 -18.65
C ASP A 377 10.09 -8.83 -20.12
N LYS A 378 9.62 -9.80 -20.91
CA LYS A 378 10.04 -10.04 -22.30
C LYS A 378 9.17 -9.33 -23.35
N GLN A 379 8.32 -8.42 -22.93
CA GLN A 379 7.39 -7.71 -23.80
C GLN A 379 7.54 -6.21 -23.63
N ASN A 380 7.59 -5.51 -24.75
CA ASN A 380 7.43 -4.08 -24.88
C ASN A 380 6.16 -3.79 -25.70
N VAL A 381 5.73 -2.53 -25.68
CA VAL A 381 4.46 -2.08 -26.25
C VAL A 381 4.70 -1.11 -27.39
N ARG A 382 4.16 -1.40 -28.57
CA ARG A 382 3.99 -0.43 -29.66
C ARG A 382 2.51 -0.08 -29.73
N LEU A 383 2.10 1.03 -29.13
CA LEU A 383 0.68 1.39 -29.07
C LEU A 383 0.16 1.75 -30.46
N ASP A 384 -0.99 1.20 -30.83
CA ASP A 384 -1.73 1.66 -32.00
C ASP A 384 -2.41 2.98 -31.65
N CYS A 385 -1.81 4.09 -32.07
CA CYS A 385 -2.32 5.43 -31.79
C CYS A 385 -3.74 5.65 -32.33
N LYS A 386 -4.15 4.98 -33.42
CA LYS A 386 -5.52 5.12 -33.93
C LYS A 386 -6.54 4.49 -33.00
N ARG A 387 -6.22 3.30 -32.46
CA ARG A 387 -7.06 2.60 -31.48
C ARG A 387 -7.00 3.22 -30.09
N PHE A 388 -5.88 3.83 -29.73
CA PHE A 388 -5.68 4.45 -28.42
C PHE A 388 -6.24 5.88 -28.34
N ARG A 389 -6.31 6.63 -29.46
CA ARG A 389 -6.84 8.00 -29.52
C ARG A 389 -8.18 8.20 -28.78
N PRO A 390 -9.20 7.31 -28.93
CA PRO A 390 -10.46 7.44 -28.20
C PRO A 390 -10.32 7.41 -26.67
N VAL A 391 -9.32 6.71 -26.12
CA VAL A 391 -9.08 6.65 -24.67
C VAL A 391 -8.58 8.00 -24.14
N LEU A 392 -7.70 8.68 -24.89
CA LEU A 392 -7.24 10.02 -24.52
C LEU A 392 -8.35 11.07 -24.67
N LEU A 393 -9.19 10.94 -25.70
CA LEU A 393 -10.38 11.79 -25.85
C LEU A 393 -11.35 11.60 -24.67
N GLU A 394 -11.64 10.36 -24.26
CA GLU A 394 -12.47 10.11 -23.09
C GLU A 394 -11.85 10.70 -21.81
N ALA A 395 -10.52 10.64 -21.67
CA ALA A 395 -9.83 11.26 -20.54
C ALA A 395 -9.95 12.80 -20.55
N LEU A 396 -9.97 13.45 -21.73
CA LEU A 396 -10.26 14.89 -21.86
C LEU A 396 -11.71 15.21 -21.51
N ASP A 397 -12.65 14.45 -22.05
CA ASP A 397 -14.08 14.66 -21.80
C ASP A 397 -14.42 14.53 -20.31
N ASN A 398 -13.71 13.64 -19.62
CA ASN A 398 -13.81 13.50 -18.18
C ASN A 398 -13.39 14.77 -17.39
N LEU A 399 -12.54 15.63 -17.95
CA LEU A 399 -12.14 16.89 -17.32
C LEU A 399 -13.12 18.04 -17.62
N ASN A 400 -14.08 17.82 -18.51
CA ASN A 400 -15.14 18.77 -18.85
C ASN A 400 -16.42 18.57 -18.01
N GLN A 401 -16.47 17.52 -17.18
CA GLN A 401 -17.58 17.17 -16.28
C GLN A 401 -17.23 17.55 -14.85
#